data_AF-A0A2L1CBB3-F1
#
_entry.id   AF-A0A2L1CBB3-F1
#
_cell.length_a   1.000
_cell.length_b   1.000
_cell.length_c   1.000
_cell.angle_alpha   90.00
_cell.angle_beta   90.00
_cell.angle_gamma   90.00
#
_symmetry.space_group_name_H-M   'P 1'
#
loop_
_entity.id
_entity.type
_entity.pdbx_description
1 polymer ?
#
loop_
_entity_poly.entity_id
_entity_poly.type
_entity_poly.pdbx_seq_one_letter_code
_entity_poly.pdbx_strand_id
1 'polypeptide(L)'
;MVKYEDKISLYDAKGNLVAENVPLEAISPLYNPTIKSMVKNIKRTVAVNLAGIEGTLAAGKIGGKGCQVPGRTLDISAVSNAQAIADEVEKILKVSEDDDTAVKIINGGKQLAVQVPTARLEVAAEYSVSMLSTAMALKEALIKTFNIDMFDGSTVHAAIVGNYPQVMDYAGSNIASLLGAPSMMEGLGYALRNIPVNHAVATTKKNMMNAIAFSSVMEQTATFEMGDAVGSFERQHLLGLAYQGLNADNLVIDFIKANAKGTVGSVVETVIDRAIADGVIVVDKTMSSGFNMYKPADVNKWNAYAAAGLVAAVAVSCGAARAAQNVASVILYFNDILEYETGLPGVDYGRSMGTAVGFSFFSHSIYGGGGPGIFNGNHVVTRHSKGFAIPPVCAAMCADAGTQMFSPEHTSGLVGSVYSAFDEFREPMKYVIEGALSIKDQF
;
A
#
# COMPACT_ATOMS: atom_id res chain seq x y z
N MET A 1 -27.14 -0.77 14.23
CA MET A 1 -26.71 -1.26 15.56
C MET A 1 -25.21 -1.43 15.48
N VAL A 2 -24.47 -0.61 16.22
CA VAL A 2 -23.01 -0.75 16.41
C VAL A 2 -22.70 -2.10 17.08
N LYS A 3 -21.68 -2.79 16.58
CA LYS A 3 -21.07 -3.96 17.23
C LYS A 3 -20.10 -3.54 18.35
N TYR A 4 -19.46 -2.40 18.20
CA TYR A 4 -18.48 -1.87 19.15
C TYR A 4 -18.90 -0.49 19.67
N GLU A 5 -18.79 -0.28 20.98
CA GLU A 5 -19.13 1.01 21.61
C GLU A 5 -18.07 2.09 21.37
N ASP A 6 -16.93 1.71 20.79
CA ASP A 6 -15.81 2.60 20.48
C ASP A 6 -16.22 3.76 19.58
N LYS A 7 -15.83 4.96 20.02
CA LYS A 7 -15.92 6.19 19.24
C LYS A 7 -14.53 6.80 19.12
N ILE A 8 -14.26 7.35 17.95
CA ILE A 8 -13.00 8.01 17.61
C ILE A 8 -13.25 9.42 17.10
N SER A 9 -12.27 10.30 17.29
CA SER A 9 -12.22 11.60 16.65
C SER A 9 -11.34 11.53 15.41
N LEU A 10 -11.84 11.99 14.27
CA LEU A 10 -11.14 11.97 13.00
C LEU A 10 -10.38 13.28 12.78
N TYR A 11 -9.10 13.17 12.47
CA TYR A 11 -8.21 14.30 12.19
C TYR A 11 -7.63 14.19 10.78
N ASP A 12 -7.46 15.33 10.11
CA ASP A 12 -6.84 15.37 8.79
C ASP A 12 -5.30 15.18 8.86
N ALA A 13 -4.66 15.07 7.70
CA ALA A 13 -3.21 14.90 7.59
C ALA A 13 -2.38 16.09 8.13
N LYS A 14 -3.01 17.22 8.47
CA LYS A 14 -2.38 18.41 9.07
C LYS A 14 -2.61 18.46 10.59
N GLY A 15 -3.41 17.54 11.13
CA GLY A 15 -3.78 17.48 12.54
C GLY A 15 -4.90 18.46 12.91
N ASN A 16 -5.79 18.78 11.97
CA ASN A 16 -7.02 19.51 12.26
C ASN A 16 -8.15 18.53 12.53
N LEU A 17 -8.94 18.79 13.57
CA LEU A 17 -10.14 18.02 13.87
C LEU A 17 -11.16 18.17 12.73
N VAL A 18 -11.68 17.04 12.24
CA VAL A 18 -12.71 16.98 11.21
C VAL A 18 -14.06 16.59 11.81
N ALA A 19 -14.07 15.58 12.68
CA ALA A 19 -15.29 15.12 13.36
C ALA A 19 -14.97 14.41 14.67
N GLU A 20 -15.87 14.52 15.63
CA GLU A 20 -15.80 13.84 16.92
C GLU A 20 -16.82 12.73 17.01
N ASN A 21 -16.61 11.81 17.95
CA ASN A 21 -17.59 10.79 18.33
C ASN A 21 -18.05 9.89 17.16
N VAL A 22 -17.18 9.64 16.18
CA VAL A 22 -17.48 8.78 15.03
C VAL A 22 -17.41 7.32 15.46
N PRO A 23 -18.42 6.47 15.18
CA PRO A 23 -18.36 5.04 15.48
C PRO A 23 -17.15 4.40 14.81
N LEU A 24 -16.41 3.56 15.54
CA LEU A 24 -15.22 2.87 15.01
C LEU A 24 -15.50 2.11 13.71
N GLU A 25 -16.68 1.51 13.59
CA GLU A 25 -17.08 0.73 12.42
C GLU A 25 -17.22 1.58 11.14
N ALA A 26 -17.35 2.91 11.24
CA ALA A 26 -17.44 3.80 10.08
C ALA A 26 -16.14 3.85 9.25
N ILE A 27 -15.00 3.43 9.81
CA ILE A 27 -13.73 3.27 9.07
C ILE A 27 -13.45 1.81 8.68
N SER A 28 -14.34 0.87 9.00
CA SER A 28 -14.14 -0.55 8.67
C SER A 28 -14.12 -0.77 7.16
N PRO A 29 -13.23 -1.63 6.63
CA PRO A 29 -13.28 -2.08 5.23
C PRO A 29 -14.64 -2.68 4.81
N LEU A 30 -15.39 -3.24 5.77
CA LEU A 30 -16.71 -3.83 5.50
C LEU A 30 -17.81 -2.79 5.30
N TYR A 31 -17.62 -1.55 5.77
CA TYR A 31 -18.66 -0.52 5.75
C TYR A 31 -18.25 0.71 4.94
N ASN A 32 -17.03 1.21 5.13
CA ASN A 32 -16.58 2.48 4.56
C ASN A 32 -16.63 2.45 3.01
N PRO A 33 -17.43 3.33 2.38
CA PRO A 33 -17.63 3.30 0.93
C PRO A 33 -16.35 3.64 0.15
N THR A 34 -15.48 4.49 0.72
CA THR A 34 -14.19 4.84 0.10
C THR A 34 -13.26 3.64 0.10
N ILE A 35 -13.12 2.90 1.20
CA ILE A 35 -12.26 1.69 1.23
C ILE A 35 -12.75 0.66 0.22
N LYS A 36 -14.07 0.42 0.13
CA LYS A 36 -14.66 -0.45 -0.89
C LYS A 36 -14.31 0.01 -2.31
N SER A 37 -14.44 1.30 -2.58
CA SER A 37 -14.08 1.89 -3.87
C SER A 37 -12.58 1.75 -4.17
N MET A 38 -11.71 1.98 -3.18
CA MET A 38 -10.26 1.83 -3.35
C MET A 38 -9.89 0.39 -3.72
N VAL A 39 -10.41 -0.62 -3.00
CA VAL A 39 -10.17 -2.04 -3.31
C VAL A 39 -10.66 -2.39 -4.70
N LYS A 40 -11.88 -1.97 -5.06
CA LYS A 40 -12.46 -2.14 -6.39
C LYS A 40 -11.56 -1.54 -7.47
N ASN A 41 -11.10 -0.31 -7.26
CA ASN A 41 -10.30 0.42 -8.24
C ASN A 41 -8.87 -0.15 -8.35
N ILE A 42 -8.26 -0.65 -7.25
CA ILE A 42 -6.95 -1.31 -7.31
C ILE A 42 -7.03 -2.59 -8.15
N LYS A 43 -8.07 -3.41 -7.95
CA LYS A 43 -8.23 -4.67 -8.68
C LYS A 43 -8.47 -4.46 -10.18
N ARG A 44 -9.04 -3.33 -10.60
CA ARG A 44 -9.47 -3.08 -11.99
C ARG A 44 -8.60 -2.10 -12.77
N THR A 45 -7.64 -1.43 -12.12
CA THR A 45 -6.76 -0.46 -12.78
C THR A 45 -5.49 -1.14 -13.29
N VAL A 46 -5.08 -0.79 -14.51
CA VAL A 46 -3.84 -1.23 -15.16
C VAL A 46 -3.10 -0.01 -15.70
N ALA A 47 -1.82 0.08 -15.37
CA ALA A 47 -0.91 1.06 -15.95
C ALA A 47 -0.32 0.51 -17.24
N VAL A 48 -0.42 1.26 -18.33
CA VAL A 48 0.11 0.88 -19.65
C VAL A 48 1.21 1.84 -20.04
N ASN A 49 2.36 1.31 -20.49
CA ASN A 49 3.49 2.11 -20.97
C ASN A 49 3.58 2.05 -22.50
N LEU A 50 2.81 2.90 -23.20
CA LEU A 50 2.84 2.97 -24.66
C LEU A 50 4.24 3.31 -25.20
N ALA A 51 4.94 4.24 -24.54
CA ALA A 51 6.32 4.57 -24.92
C ALA A 51 7.28 3.38 -24.75
N GLY A 52 7.05 2.53 -23.74
CA GLY A 52 7.79 1.29 -23.55
C GLY A 52 7.48 0.26 -24.62
N ILE A 53 6.20 0.07 -24.96
CA ILE A 53 5.77 -0.84 -26.04
C ILE A 53 6.42 -0.41 -27.37
N GLU A 54 6.33 0.88 -27.71
CA GLU A 54 6.93 1.45 -28.92
C GLU A 54 8.44 1.19 -28.97
N GLY A 55 9.18 1.54 -27.92
CA GLY A 55 10.64 1.33 -27.88
C GLY A 55 11.04 -0.15 -27.86
N THR A 56 10.27 -1.01 -27.20
CA THR A 56 10.51 -2.46 -27.17
C THR A 56 10.33 -3.07 -28.57
N LEU A 57 9.28 -2.69 -29.29
CA LEU A 57 9.01 -3.14 -30.65
C LEU A 57 10.08 -2.67 -31.62
N ALA A 58 10.43 -1.38 -31.58
CA ALA A 58 11.43 -0.80 -32.48
C ALA A 58 12.81 -1.47 -32.33
N ALA A 59 13.18 -1.83 -31.09
CA ALA A 59 14.48 -2.44 -30.79
C ALA A 59 14.48 -3.98 -30.82
N GLY A 60 13.31 -4.63 -30.93
CA GLY A 60 13.18 -6.08 -30.77
C GLY A 60 13.58 -6.58 -29.37
N LYS A 61 13.49 -5.71 -28.34
CA LYS A 61 13.88 -6.00 -26.94
C LYS A 61 12.73 -6.63 -26.16
N ILE A 62 12.25 -7.76 -26.66
CA ILE A 62 11.11 -8.51 -26.11
C ILE A 62 11.58 -9.63 -25.18
N GLY A 63 10.79 -9.91 -24.14
CA GLY A 63 11.03 -11.03 -23.22
C GLY A 63 11.89 -10.74 -21.98
N GLY A 64 12.07 -9.47 -21.63
CA GLY A 64 12.71 -9.08 -20.36
C GLY A 64 14.18 -8.71 -20.46
N LYS A 65 14.82 -8.55 -19.30
CA LYS A 65 16.13 -7.91 -19.18
C LYS A 65 17.21 -8.72 -19.90
N GLY A 66 17.92 -8.07 -20.82
CA GLY A 66 19.02 -8.67 -21.59
C GLY A 66 18.57 -9.45 -22.83
N CYS A 67 17.26 -9.61 -23.06
CA CYS A 67 16.74 -10.28 -24.23
C CYS A 67 16.59 -9.32 -25.41
N GLN A 68 17.00 -9.77 -26.59
CA GLN A 68 16.78 -9.11 -27.86
C GLN A 68 16.62 -10.17 -28.95
N VAL A 69 15.63 -9.99 -29.85
CA VAL A 69 15.35 -10.93 -30.94
C VAL A 69 15.60 -10.23 -32.28
N PRO A 70 16.80 -10.42 -32.88
CA PRO A 70 17.12 -9.82 -34.16
C PRO A 70 16.14 -10.25 -35.26
N GLY A 71 15.81 -9.32 -36.16
CA GLY A 71 14.88 -9.57 -37.27
C GLY A 71 13.40 -9.55 -36.89
N ARG A 72 13.04 -9.35 -35.61
CA ARG A 72 11.66 -9.21 -35.13
C ARG A 72 11.42 -7.82 -34.54
N THR A 73 11.67 -6.79 -35.34
CA THR A 73 11.49 -5.37 -35.00
C THR A 73 10.28 -4.79 -35.71
N LEU A 74 9.51 -3.93 -35.05
CA LEU A 74 8.40 -3.19 -35.64
C LEU A 74 8.52 -1.71 -35.27
N ASP A 75 8.53 -0.84 -36.27
CA ASP A 75 8.51 0.61 -36.08
C ASP A 75 7.07 1.11 -36.18
N ILE A 76 6.49 1.51 -35.04
CA ILE A 76 5.13 2.03 -34.95
C ILE A 76 5.15 3.32 -34.13
N SER A 77 4.25 4.25 -34.44
CA SER A 77 4.12 5.51 -33.70
C SER A 77 2.99 5.42 -32.66
N ALA A 78 3.12 4.53 -31.67
CA ALA A 78 2.08 4.29 -30.68
C ALA A 78 1.79 5.53 -29.81
N VAL A 79 2.82 6.26 -29.37
CA VAL A 79 2.65 7.45 -28.54
C VAL A 79 1.92 8.57 -29.31
N SER A 80 2.28 8.80 -30.57
CA SER A 80 1.63 9.80 -31.43
C SER A 80 0.17 9.47 -31.75
N ASN A 81 -0.22 8.18 -31.66
CA ASN A 81 -1.58 7.69 -31.90
C ASN A 81 -2.29 7.25 -30.60
N ALA A 82 -1.82 7.73 -29.44
CA ALA A 82 -2.32 7.28 -28.14
C ALA A 82 -3.84 7.48 -27.97
N GLN A 83 -4.42 8.54 -28.56
CA GLN A 83 -5.86 8.76 -28.52
C GLN A 83 -6.64 7.67 -29.25
N ALA A 84 -6.27 7.36 -30.50
CA ALA A 84 -6.94 6.31 -31.28
C ALA A 84 -6.81 4.93 -30.60
N ILE A 85 -5.64 4.65 -30.02
CA ILE A 85 -5.42 3.41 -29.26
C ILE A 85 -6.29 3.40 -28.00
N ALA A 86 -6.36 4.49 -27.26
CA ALA A 86 -7.19 4.59 -26.05
C ALA A 86 -8.68 4.39 -26.37
N ASP A 87 -9.18 5.02 -27.44
CA ASP A 87 -10.57 4.91 -27.87
C ASP A 87 -10.94 3.47 -28.26
N GLU A 88 -10.07 2.78 -29.02
CA GLU A 88 -10.31 1.38 -29.41
C GLU A 88 -10.17 0.44 -28.20
N VAL A 89 -9.23 0.68 -27.28
CA VAL A 89 -9.13 -0.08 -26.01
C VAL A 89 -10.39 0.08 -25.17
N GLU A 90 -10.89 1.31 -25.01
CA GLU A 90 -12.13 1.57 -24.28
C GLU A 90 -13.30 0.83 -24.92
N LYS A 91 -13.44 0.94 -26.24
CA LYS A 91 -14.50 0.28 -27.01
C LYS A 91 -14.48 -1.24 -26.86
N ILE A 92 -13.31 -1.88 -26.85
CA ILE A 92 -13.18 -3.34 -26.68
C ILE A 92 -13.54 -3.76 -25.25
N LEU A 93 -13.13 -2.97 -24.25
CA LEU A 93 -13.33 -3.32 -22.84
C LEU A 93 -14.76 -3.05 -22.35
N LYS A 94 -15.39 -1.98 -22.84
CA LYS A 94 -16.72 -1.56 -22.44
C LYS A 94 -17.76 -2.67 -22.67
N VAL A 95 -18.65 -2.86 -21.71
CA VAL A 95 -19.74 -3.84 -21.72
C VAL A 95 -21.06 -3.16 -22.07
N SER A 96 -21.28 -1.94 -21.56
CA SER A 96 -22.44 -1.10 -21.89
C SER A 96 -22.06 0.39 -21.90
N GLU A 97 -22.83 1.22 -22.61
CA GLU A 97 -22.52 2.65 -22.80
C GLU A 97 -22.28 3.40 -21.48
N ASP A 98 -23.06 3.09 -20.44
CA ASP A 98 -23.07 3.76 -19.13
C ASP A 98 -22.28 3.01 -18.04
N ASP A 99 -21.42 2.03 -18.38
CA ASP A 99 -20.61 1.34 -17.37
C ASP A 99 -19.42 2.17 -16.86
N ASP A 100 -18.68 1.63 -15.88
CA ASP A 100 -17.55 2.33 -15.25
C ASP A 100 -16.18 2.09 -15.90
N THR A 101 -16.15 1.69 -17.18
CA THR A 101 -14.93 1.65 -17.99
C THR A 101 -14.33 3.05 -18.10
N ALA A 102 -13.03 3.18 -17.89
CA ALA A 102 -12.33 4.44 -18.14
C ALA A 102 -10.91 4.21 -18.69
N VAL A 103 -10.55 4.92 -19.75
CA VAL A 103 -9.18 4.95 -20.28
C VAL A 103 -8.69 6.39 -20.27
N LYS A 104 -7.69 6.68 -19.42
CA LYS A 104 -7.10 8.02 -19.31
C LYS A 104 -5.73 8.05 -19.94
N ILE A 105 -5.48 9.05 -20.77
CA ILE A 105 -4.15 9.32 -21.34
C ILE A 105 -3.31 10.10 -20.34
N ILE A 106 -2.10 9.63 -20.07
CA ILE A 106 -1.18 10.19 -19.07
C ILE A 106 0.13 10.61 -19.78
N ASN A 107 0.75 11.69 -19.28
CA ASN A 107 2.05 12.19 -19.76
C ASN A 107 2.13 12.40 -21.28
N GLY A 108 1.09 12.98 -21.88
CA GLY A 108 1.05 13.29 -23.31
C GLY A 108 1.07 12.06 -24.22
N GLY A 109 0.39 10.99 -23.84
CA GLY A 109 0.28 9.77 -24.65
C GLY A 109 1.31 8.69 -24.32
N LYS A 110 2.29 8.97 -23.46
CA LYS A 110 3.34 8.00 -23.12
C LYS A 110 2.81 6.85 -22.28
N GLN A 111 1.78 7.09 -21.46
CA GLN A 111 1.15 6.09 -20.61
C GLN A 111 -0.37 6.17 -20.72
N LEU A 112 -1.05 5.05 -20.40
CA LEU A 112 -2.49 5.01 -20.18
C LEU A 112 -2.78 4.49 -18.76
N ALA A 113 -3.87 5.00 -18.18
CA ALA A 113 -4.53 4.40 -17.03
C ALA A 113 -5.81 3.73 -17.51
N VAL A 114 -5.85 2.40 -17.51
CA VAL A 114 -7.00 1.62 -17.95
C VAL A 114 -7.74 1.09 -16.74
N GLN A 115 -8.97 1.51 -16.53
CA GLN A 115 -9.88 0.95 -15.54
C GLN A 115 -10.88 0.05 -16.25
N VAL A 116 -10.72 -1.26 -16.06
CA VAL A 116 -11.62 -2.29 -16.59
C VAL A 116 -12.99 -2.16 -15.88
N PRO A 117 -14.13 -2.35 -16.57
CA PRO A 117 -15.44 -2.23 -15.95
C PRO A 117 -15.64 -3.28 -14.86
N THR A 118 -16.31 -2.91 -13.76
CA THR A 118 -16.49 -3.79 -12.60
C THR A 118 -17.28 -5.04 -12.94
N ALA A 119 -18.22 -4.96 -13.89
CA ALA A 119 -18.96 -6.10 -14.39
C ALA A 119 -18.05 -7.27 -14.80
N ARG A 120 -16.85 -7.00 -15.33
CA ARG A 120 -15.86 -8.05 -15.67
C ARG A 120 -15.19 -8.66 -14.45
N LEU A 121 -15.00 -7.90 -13.37
CA LEU A 121 -14.45 -8.41 -12.11
C LEU A 121 -15.50 -9.18 -11.31
N GLU A 122 -16.76 -8.78 -11.36
CA GLU A 122 -17.88 -9.44 -10.66
C GLU A 122 -18.12 -10.86 -11.15
N VAL A 123 -17.83 -11.14 -12.42
CA VAL A 123 -17.93 -12.49 -13.02
C VAL A 123 -16.59 -13.21 -13.13
N ALA A 124 -15.50 -12.59 -12.66
CA ALA A 124 -14.18 -13.19 -12.62
C ALA A 124 -13.88 -13.77 -11.23
N ALA A 125 -13.10 -14.85 -11.20
CA ALA A 125 -12.69 -15.44 -9.92
C ALA A 125 -11.71 -14.53 -9.14
N GLU A 126 -10.85 -13.79 -9.85
CA GLU A 126 -9.82 -12.94 -9.23
C GLU A 126 -9.44 -11.73 -10.13
N TYR A 127 -8.41 -10.98 -9.74
CA TYR A 127 -8.10 -9.64 -10.27
C TYR A 127 -7.21 -9.62 -11.53
N SER A 128 -6.56 -10.73 -11.91
CA SER A 128 -5.71 -10.80 -13.09
C SER A 128 -6.48 -10.57 -14.39
N VAL A 129 -7.80 -10.76 -14.38
CA VAL A 129 -8.72 -10.42 -15.49
C VAL A 129 -8.47 -9.01 -16.02
N SER A 130 -8.10 -8.06 -15.16
CA SER A 130 -7.86 -6.68 -15.53
C SER A 130 -6.63 -6.54 -16.43
N MET A 131 -5.51 -7.16 -16.02
CA MET A 131 -4.27 -7.20 -16.80
C MET A 131 -4.47 -7.94 -18.12
N LEU A 132 -5.13 -9.10 -18.09
CA LEU A 132 -5.34 -9.96 -19.26
C LEU A 132 -6.28 -9.30 -20.29
N SER A 133 -7.38 -8.71 -19.85
CA SER A 133 -8.33 -8.02 -20.73
C SER A 133 -7.69 -6.78 -21.34
N THR A 134 -6.98 -5.99 -20.53
CA THR A 134 -6.26 -4.80 -21.01
C THR A 134 -5.19 -5.19 -22.04
N ALA A 135 -4.41 -6.25 -21.77
CA ALA A 135 -3.41 -6.75 -22.69
C ALA A 135 -4.00 -7.17 -24.04
N MET A 136 -5.17 -7.84 -24.04
CA MET A 136 -5.83 -8.27 -25.27
C MET A 136 -6.37 -7.08 -26.05
N ALA A 137 -7.05 -6.15 -25.37
CA ALA A 137 -7.55 -4.92 -25.99
C ALA A 137 -6.42 -4.10 -26.63
N LEU A 138 -5.26 -3.99 -25.96
CA LEU A 138 -4.08 -3.31 -26.51
C LEU A 138 -3.51 -4.01 -27.75
N LYS A 139 -3.42 -5.34 -27.75
CA LYS A 139 -2.96 -6.10 -28.92
C LYS A 139 -3.84 -5.81 -30.13
N GLU A 140 -5.16 -5.93 -29.96
CA GLU A 140 -6.12 -5.70 -31.03
C GLU A 140 -6.12 -4.24 -31.50
N ALA A 141 -6.07 -3.27 -30.57
CA ALA A 141 -6.00 -1.86 -30.90
C ALA A 141 -4.74 -1.51 -31.72
N LEU A 142 -3.56 -2.00 -31.32
CA LEU A 142 -2.31 -1.76 -32.05
C LEU A 142 -2.31 -2.44 -33.42
N ILE A 143 -2.74 -3.70 -33.50
CA ILE A 143 -2.79 -4.45 -34.76
C ILE A 143 -3.73 -3.77 -35.76
N LYS A 144 -4.91 -3.32 -35.33
CA LYS A 144 -5.86 -2.60 -36.19
C LYS A 144 -5.35 -1.23 -36.61
N THR A 145 -4.84 -0.44 -35.67
CA THR A 145 -4.40 0.95 -35.92
C THR A 145 -3.27 1.00 -36.95
N PHE A 146 -2.35 0.04 -36.89
CA PHE A 146 -1.16 0.02 -37.75
C PHE A 146 -1.20 -1.06 -38.84
N ASN A 147 -2.31 -1.78 -38.99
CA ASN A 147 -2.47 -2.89 -39.94
C ASN A 147 -1.28 -3.88 -39.87
N ILE A 148 -0.94 -4.32 -38.66
CA ILE A 148 0.22 -5.19 -38.41
C ILE A 148 -0.02 -6.54 -39.05
N ASP A 149 0.95 -7.03 -39.82
CA ASP A 149 0.88 -8.31 -40.51
C ASP A 149 0.72 -9.49 -39.52
N MET A 150 0.02 -10.54 -39.94
CA MET A 150 -0.28 -11.68 -39.08
C MET A 150 0.98 -12.38 -38.53
N PHE A 151 2.08 -12.37 -39.28
CA PHE A 151 3.34 -12.98 -38.87
C PHE A 151 4.02 -12.21 -37.73
N ASP A 152 3.64 -10.94 -37.53
CA ASP A 152 4.20 -10.04 -36.52
C ASP A 152 3.32 -9.80 -35.29
N GLY A 153 2.09 -10.33 -35.28
CA GLY A 153 1.19 -10.24 -34.12
C GLY A 153 1.79 -10.82 -32.83
N SER A 154 2.63 -11.85 -32.92
CA SER A 154 3.33 -12.43 -31.75
C SER A 154 4.39 -11.48 -31.16
N THR A 155 5.00 -10.62 -31.98
CA THR A 155 5.95 -9.59 -31.50
C THR A 155 5.22 -8.54 -30.68
N VAL A 156 4.03 -8.11 -31.11
CA VAL A 156 3.15 -7.19 -30.35
C VAL A 156 2.77 -7.80 -29.00
N HIS A 157 2.41 -9.09 -28.99
CA HIS A 157 2.13 -9.80 -27.75
C HIS A 157 3.31 -9.72 -26.77
N ALA A 158 4.51 -10.09 -27.22
CA ALA A 158 5.70 -10.13 -26.38
C ALA A 158 6.13 -8.74 -25.88
N ALA A 159 5.85 -7.68 -26.64
CA ALA A 159 6.09 -6.30 -26.20
C ALA A 159 5.13 -5.81 -25.10
N ILE A 160 3.92 -6.36 -25.04
CA ILE A 160 2.90 -5.98 -24.05
C ILE A 160 3.05 -6.81 -22.78
N VAL A 161 2.99 -8.15 -22.88
CA VAL A 161 2.94 -9.05 -21.71
C VAL A 161 4.28 -9.70 -21.37
N GLY A 162 5.33 -9.45 -22.14
CA GLY A 162 6.64 -10.04 -21.91
C GLY A 162 6.68 -11.52 -22.27
N ASN A 163 7.29 -12.33 -21.39
CA ASN A 163 7.52 -13.77 -21.61
C ASN A 163 6.35 -14.70 -21.23
N TYR A 164 5.16 -14.16 -20.95
CA TYR A 164 3.99 -15.00 -20.72
C TYR A 164 3.61 -15.76 -22.01
N PRO A 165 3.26 -17.07 -21.99
CA PRO A 165 3.04 -17.93 -20.82
C PRO A 165 4.25 -18.78 -20.38
N GLN A 166 5.42 -18.64 -21.02
CA GLN A 166 6.63 -19.37 -20.60
C GLN A 166 7.01 -19.05 -19.15
N VAL A 167 6.78 -17.81 -18.73
CA VAL A 167 6.82 -17.40 -17.32
C VAL A 167 5.39 -17.10 -16.86
N MET A 168 4.96 -17.68 -15.74
CA MET A 168 3.63 -17.48 -15.16
C MET A 168 3.56 -16.17 -14.35
N ASP A 169 4.10 -15.10 -14.93
CA ASP A 169 4.13 -13.72 -14.46
C ASP A 169 4.40 -12.80 -15.66
N TYR A 170 4.30 -11.49 -15.47
CA TYR A 170 4.45 -10.47 -16.53
C TYR A 170 5.92 -10.03 -16.70
N ALA A 171 6.85 -10.99 -16.68
CA ALA A 171 8.28 -10.73 -16.79
C ALA A 171 8.63 -10.06 -18.13
N GLY A 172 9.14 -8.82 -18.07
CA GLY A 172 9.47 -8.02 -19.26
C GLY A 172 8.27 -7.33 -19.92
N SER A 173 7.12 -7.27 -19.26
CA SER A 173 5.93 -6.58 -19.74
C SER A 173 6.06 -5.05 -19.71
N ASN A 174 5.23 -4.38 -20.50
CA ASN A 174 5.05 -2.93 -20.49
C ASN A 174 3.67 -2.51 -19.92
N ILE A 175 3.00 -3.43 -19.23
CA ILE A 175 1.80 -3.16 -18.44
C ILE A 175 2.04 -3.57 -17.00
N ALA A 176 1.46 -2.84 -16.04
CA ALA A 176 1.65 -3.11 -14.63
C ALA A 176 0.37 -2.87 -13.82
N SER A 177 0.20 -3.61 -12.74
CA SER A 177 -0.81 -3.36 -11.71
C SER A 177 -0.12 -3.07 -10.38
N LEU A 178 -0.82 -2.46 -9.43
CA LEU A 178 -0.37 -2.42 -8.04
C LEU A 178 -0.29 -3.83 -7.44
N LEU A 179 -1.15 -4.75 -7.89
CA LEU A 179 -1.17 -6.12 -7.41
C LEU A 179 -0.31 -7.00 -8.32
N GLY A 180 0.70 -7.67 -7.75
CA GLY A 180 1.43 -8.72 -8.45
C GLY A 180 0.55 -9.93 -8.78
N ALA A 181 1.02 -10.78 -9.69
CA ALA A 181 0.27 -11.96 -10.12
C ALA A 181 -0.05 -12.91 -8.93
N PRO A 182 -1.22 -13.57 -8.91
CA PRO A 182 -1.59 -14.52 -7.85
C PRO A 182 -0.58 -15.67 -7.67
N SER A 183 0.12 -16.06 -8.73
CA SER A 183 1.19 -17.07 -8.73
C SER A 183 2.35 -16.72 -7.79
N MET A 184 2.50 -15.46 -7.42
CA MET A 184 3.55 -14.92 -6.55
C MET A 184 3.04 -14.65 -5.12
N MET A 185 1.84 -15.12 -4.76
CA MET A 185 1.33 -15.00 -3.40
C MET A 185 2.04 -15.97 -2.47
N GLU A 186 2.51 -15.43 -1.36
CA GLU A 186 3.21 -16.13 -0.30
C GLU A 186 2.23 -16.82 0.67
N GLY A 187 0.96 -16.41 0.67
CA GLY A 187 -0.12 -17.03 1.44
C GLY A 187 -1.49 -16.80 0.80
N LEU A 188 -2.49 -17.57 1.23
CA LEU A 188 -3.87 -17.38 0.79
C LEU A 188 -4.42 -16.06 1.34
N GLY A 189 -5.08 -15.26 0.49
CA GLY A 189 -5.63 -13.95 0.85
C GLY A 189 -4.61 -12.80 0.88
N TYR A 190 -3.40 -13.00 0.33
CA TYR A 190 -2.30 -12.02 0.42
C TYR A 190 -2.26 -11.01 -0.73
N ALA A 191 -3.24 -11.03 -1.64
CA ALA A 191 -3.25 -10.22 -2.86
C ALA A 191 -3.02 -8.73 -2.56
N LEU A 192 -3.81 -8.15 -1.65
CA LEU A 192 -3.72 -6.73 -1.26
C LEU A 192 -2.43 -6.37 -0.51
N ARG A 193 -1.68 -7.38 -0.01
CA ARG A 193 -0.39 -7.19 0.65
C ARG A 193 0.79 -7.16 -0.33
N ASN A 194 0.56 -7.50 -1.60
CA ASN A 194 1.59 -7.55 -2.63
C ASN A 194 1.81 -6.19 -3.33
N ILE A 195 1.82 -5.12 -2.54
CA ILE A 195 2.08 -3.75 -3.00
C ILE A 195 3.42 -3.29 -2.39
N PRO A 196 4.49 -3.12 -3.19
CA PRO A 196 5.76 -2.57 -2.73
C PRO A 196 5.59 -1.23 -2.00
N VAL A 197 6.36 -1.01 -0.94
CA VAL A 197 6.38 0.25 -0.19
C VAL A 197 6.60 1.45 -1.13
N ASN A 198 7.52 1.33 -2.08
CA ASN A 198 7.78 2.40 -3.06
C ASN A 198 6.56 2.71 -3.96
N HIS A 199 5.69 1.73 -4.26
CA HIS A 199 4.48 1.98 -5.02
C HIS A 199 3.48 2.82 -4.21
N ALA A 200 3.30 2.52 -2.92
CA ALA A 200 2.47 3.34 -2.02
C ALA A 200 3.01 4.77 -1.94
N VAL A 201 4.33 4.93 -1.73
CA VAL A 201 5.02 6.23 -1.62
C VAL A 201 4.92 7.04 -2.92
N ALA A 202 5.09 6.41 -4.08
CA ALA A 202 4.97 7.08 -5.38
C ALA A 202 3.52 7.51 -5.66
N THR A 203 2.55 6.66 -5.32
CA THR A 203 1.12 6.92 -5.51
C THR A 203 0.64 8.12 -4.67
N THR A 204 1.12 8.23 -3.43
CA THR A 204 0.77 9.33 -2.51
C THR A 204 1.71 10.53 -2.63
N LYS A 205 2.55 10.58 -3.68
CA LYS A 205 3.50 11.66 -3.96
C LYS A 205 4.39 12.03 -2.76
N LYS A 206 4.89 11.02 -2.05
CA LYS A 206 5.73 11.16 -0.84
C LYS A 206 5.08 11.94 0.32
N ASN A 207 3.75 12.08 0.34
CA ASN A 207 3.07 12.61 1.51
C ASN A 207 3.01 11.54 2.61
N MET A 208 3.66 11.78 3.74
CA MET A 208 3.86 10.80 4.81
C MET A 208 2.54 10.23 5.35
N MET A 209 1.61 11.08 5.81
CA MET A 209 0.35 10.62 6.42
C MET A 209 -0.53 9.87 5.41
N ASN A 210 -0.54 10.31 4.15
CA ASN A 210 -1.27 9.60 3.10
C ASN A 210 -0.61 8.26 2.72
N ALA A 211 0.73 8.16 2.71
CA ALA A 211 1.42 6.90 2.49
C ALA A 211 1.16 5.88 3.62
N ILE A 212 1.15 6.35 4.88
CA ILE A 212 0.75 5.56 6.04
C ILE A 212 -0.70 5.09 5.89
N ALA A 213 -1.64 6.00 5.61
CA ALA A 213 -3.05 5.68 5.45
C ALA A 213 -3.30 4.70 4.30
N PHE A 214 -2.69 4.92 3.12
CA PHE A 214 -2.79 4.00 1.98
C PHE A 214 -2.36 2.59 2.37
N SER A 215 -1.15 2.48 2.95
CA SER A 215 -0.56 1.20 3.36
C SER A 215 -1.40 0.50 4.43
N SER A 216 -1.82 1.23 5.45
CA SER A 216 -2.64 0.70 6.55
C SER A 216 -4.02 0.24 6.06
N VAL A 217 -4.68 1.00 5.18
CA VAL A 217 -5.96 0.59 4.59
C VAL A 217 -5.80 -0.72 3.82
N MET A 218 -4.76 -0.86 3.00
CA MET A 218 -4.55 -2.10 2.23
C MET A 218 -4.19 -3.29 3.12
N GLU A 219 -3.24 -3.10 4.04
CA GLU A 219 -2.81 -4.15 4.96
C GLU A 219 -3.94 -4.60 5.90
N GLN A 220 -4.68 -3.66 6.48
CA GLN A 220 -5.79 -3.97 7.38
C GLN A 220 -7.02 -4.48 6.63
N THR A 221 -7.22 -4.12 5.36
CA THR A 221 -8.25 -4.79 4.53
C THR A 221 -7.85 -6.23 4.21
N ALA A 222 -6.56 -6.47 3.96
CA ALA A 222 -6.06 -7.82 3.71
C ALA A 222 -6.24 -8.75 4.93
N THR A 223 -6.19 -8.22 6.16
CA THR A 223 -6.47 -9.06 7.35
C THR A 223 -7.92 -9.53 7.42
N PHE A 224 -8.87 -8.82 6.82
CA PHE A 224 -10.24 -9.33 6.60
C PHE A 224 -10.27 -10.43 5.53
N GLU A 225 -9.55 -10.26 4.41
CA GLU A 225 -9.45 -11.29 3.36
C GLU A 225 -8.80 -12.59 3.86
N MET A 226 -7.78 -12.46 4.72
CA MET A 226 -7.04 -13.58 5.32
C MET A 226 -7.80 -14.27 6.48
N GLY A 227 -8.90 -13.68 6.96
CA GLY A 227 -9.64 -14.15 8.13
C GLY A 227 -8.98 -13.85 9.48
N ASP A 228 -7.91 -13.05 9.51
CA ASP A 228 -7.26 -12.61 10.76
C ASP A 228 -8.13 -11.59 11.52
N ALA A 229 -8.90 -10.75 10.81
CA ALA A 229 -9.80 -9.76 11.40
C ALA A 229 -11.22 -10.31 11.61
N VAL A 230 -11.35 -11.51 12.17
CA VAL A 230 -12.64 -12.18 12.42
C VAL A 230 -12.84 -12.45 13.91
N GLY A 231 -14.08 -12.32 14.39
CA GLY A 231 -14.44 -12.62 15.78
C GLY A 231 -13.75 -11.68 16.78
N SER A 232 -13.03 -12.24 17.74
CA SER A 232 -12.36 -11.47 18.82
C SER A 232 -11.25 -10.55 18.31
N PHE A 233 -10.73 -10.79 17.10
CA PHE A 233 -9.61 -10.05 16.54
C PHE A 233 -10.04 -8.86 15.67
N GLU A 234 -11.30 -8.80 15.22
CA GLU A 234 -11.80 -7.72 14.35
C GLU A 234 -11.57 -6.34 14.99
N ARG A 235 -11.92 -6.17 16.28
CA ARG A 235 -11.74 -4.90 16.99
C ARG A 235 -10.27 -4.47 17.07
N GLN A 236 -9.33 -5.40 17.21
CA GLN A 236 -7.89 -5.08 17.21
C GLN A 236 -7.47 -4.46 15.87
N HIS A 237 -7.91 -5.04 14.75
CA HIS A 237 -7.57 -4.55 13.41
C HIS A 237 -8.27 -3.23 13.09
N LEU A 238 -9.52 -3.04 13.53
CA LEU A 238 -10.22 -1.77 13.37
C LEU A 238 -9.56 -0.63 14.16
N LEU A 239 -9.23 -0.87 15.43
CA LEU A 239 -8.50 0.12 16.23
C LEU A 239 -7.09 0.36 15.67
N GLY A 240 -6.42 -0.69 15.18
CA GLY A 240 -5.16 -0.57 14.46
C GLY A 240 -5.24 0.37 13.26
N LEU A 241 -6.20 0.15 12.38
CA LEU A 241 -6.47 1.02 11.22
C LEU A 241 -6.76 2.46 11.67
N ALA A 242 -7.62 2.63 12.66
CA ALA A 242 -8.03 3.95 13.15
C ALA A 242 -6.84 4.76 13.71
N TYR A 243 -6.11 4.21 14.68
CA TYR A 243 -5.06 4.94 15.39
C TYR A 243 -3.73 5.00 14.63
N GLN A 244 -3.27 3.88 14.05
CA GLN A 244 -2.02 3.83 13.31
C GLN A 244 -2.15 4.43 11.90
N GLY A 245 -3.22 4.04 11.19
CA GLY A 245 -3.40 4.37 9.78
C GLY A 245 -4.07 5.72 9.53
N LEU A 246 -5.06 6.06 10.36
CA LEU A 246 -5.98 7.17 10.12
C LEU A 246 -5.89 8.30 11.15
N ASN A 247 -4.86 8.28 12.01
CA ASN A 247 -4.58 9.34 12.99
C ASN A 247 -5.78 9.66 13.89
N ALA A 248 -6.52 8.63 14.33
CA ALA A 248 -7.60 8.80 15.29
C ALA A 248 -7.11 9.52 16.57
N ASP A 249 -7.94 10.43 17.07
CA ASP A 249 -7.67 11.28 18.24
C ASP A 249 -6.37 12.10 18.13
N ASN A 250 -5.94 12.36 16.89
CA ASN A 250 -4.69 13.04 16.51
C ASN A 250 -3.41 12.39 17.05
N LEU A 251 -3.50 11.12 17.48
CA LEU A 251 -2.50 10.50 18.34
C LEU A 251 -1.10 10.44 17.69
N VAL A 252 -1.02 10.07 16.41
CA VAL A 252 0.25 9.99 15.68
C VAL A 252 0.89 11.36 15.54
N ILE A 253 0.11 12.37 15.12
CA ILE A 253 0.64 13.73 14.92
C ILE A 253 1.04 14.37 16.26
N ASP A 254 0.26 14.17 17.33
CA ASP A 254 0.59 14.70 18.65
C ASP A 254 1.87 14.08 19.20
N PHE A 255 2.05 12.77 19.05
CA PHE A 255 3.30 12.09 19.42
C PHE A 255 4.51 12.61 18.64
N ILE A 256 4.36 12.85 17.32
CA ILE A 256 5.42 13.45 16.50
C ILE A 256 5.74 14.88 16.97
N LYS A 257 4.71 15.70 17.21
CA LYS A 257 4.89 17.11 17.64
C LYS A 257 5.57 17.20 19.00
N ALA A 258 5.15 16.40 19.97
CA ALA A 258 5.77 16.34 21.30
C ALA A 258 7.24 15.91 21.24
N ASN A 259 7.61 15.13 20.22
CA ASN A 259 8.94 14.55 20.07
C ASN A 259 9.70 15.10 18.85
N ALA A 260 9.39 16.31 18.39
CA ALA A 260 10.02 16.88 17.18
C ALA A 260 11.55 17.00 17.25
N LYS A 261 12.12 17.04 18.47
CA LYS A 261 13.57 16.99 18.75
C LYS A 261 13.95 15.82 19.66
N GLY A 262 13.07 14.81 19.72
CA GLY A 262 13.18 13.67 20.60
C GLY A 262 13.95 12.50 20.01
N THR A 263 13.79 11.35 20.65
CA THR A 263 14.37 10.07 20.24
C THR A 263 13.28 8.99 20.21
N VAL A 264 13.63 7.76 19.87
CA VAL A 264 12.71 6.61 19.99
C VAL A 264 12.26 6.45 21.46
N GLY A 265 13.17 6.61 22.43
CA GLY A 265 12.86 6.50 23.85
C GLY A 265 11.88 7.56 24.34
N SER A 266 12.04 8.82 23.93
CA SER A 266 11.10 9.88 24.36
C SER A 266 9.71 9.71 23.75
N VAL A 267 9.62 9.12 22.54
CA VAL A 267 8.32 8.72 21.96
C VAL A 267 7.69 7.59 22.79
N VAL A 268 8.47 6.59 23.23
CA VAL A 268 7.99 5.53 24.13
C VAL A 268 7.42 6.14 25.42
N GLU A 269 8.15 7.05 26.07
CA GLU A 269 7.67 7.77 27.27
C GLU A 269 6.35 8.49 26.99
N THR A 270 6.25 9.24 25.89
CA THR A 270 5.03 9.97 25.51
C THR A 270 3.83 9.04 25.29
N VAL A 271 4.06 7.87 24.68
CA VAL A 271 3.01 6.85 24.46
C VAL A 271 2.51 6.31 25.79
N ILE A 272 3.41 6.00 26.71
CA ILE A 272 3.07 5.46 28.04
C ILE A 272 2.29 6.50 28.84
N ASP A 273 2.79 7.74 28.91
CA ASP A 273 2.12 8.84 29.62
C ASP A 273 0.71 9.06 29.08
N ARG A 274 0.56 9.07 27.75
CA ARG A 274 -0.76 9.22 27.13
C ARG A 274 -1.68 8.02 27.39
N ALA A 275 -1.16 6.80 27.35
CA ALA A 275 -1.94 5.59 27.62
C ALA A 275 -2.39 5.51 29.09
N ILE A 276 -1.58 5.99 30.04
CA ILE A 276 -1.95 6.12 31.45
C ILE A 276 -3.03 7.20 31.61
N ALA A 277 -2.84 8.37 31.00
CA ALA A 277 -3.78 9.48 31.07
C ALA A 277 -5.17 9.13 30.52
N ASP A 278 -5.21 8.35 29.44
CA ASP A 278 -6.45 7.88 28.81
C ASP A 278 -7.02 6.61 29.48
N GLY A 279 -6.36 6.08 30.53
CA GLY A 279 -6.79 4.88 31.25
C GLY A 279 -6.73 3.58 30.43
N VAL A 280 -5.94 3.56 29.36
CA VAL A 280 -5.76 2.37 28.48
C VAL A 280 -4.89 1.31 29.16
N ILE A 281 -3.97 1.74 30.03
CA ILE A 281 -3.11 0.88 30.85
C ILE A 281 -3.15 1.31 32.32
N VAL A 282 -2.91 0.36 33.21
CA VAL A 282 -2.84 0.61 34.67
C VAL A 282 -1.68 -0.16 35.28
N VAL A 283 -1.16 0.32 36.41
CA VAL A 283 -0.15 -0.44 37.17
C VAL A 283 -0.75 -1.76 37.63
N ASP A 284 -0.05 -2.86 37.37
CA ASP A 284 -0.38 -4.17 37.90
C ASP A 284 0.29 -4.39 39.26
N LYS A 285 1.62 -4.22 39.32
CA LYS A 285 2.40 -4.34 40.56
C LYS A 285 3.73 -3.61 40.49
N THR A 286 4.22 -3.21 41.65
CA THR A 286 5.57 -2.63 41.83
C THR A 286 6.55 -3.73 42.27
N MET A 287 7.65 -3.86 41.54
CA MET A 287 8.73 -4.80 41.81
C MET A 287 9.64 -4.28 42.94
N SER A 288 10.51 -5.15 43.47
CA SER A 288 11.39 -4.80 44.60
C SER A 288 12.37 -3.66 44.32
N SER A 289 12.68 -3.40 43.04
CA SER A 289 13.51 -2.27 42.62
C SER A 289 12.76 -0.92 42.58
N GLY A 290 11.44 -0.93 42.74
CA GLY A 290 10.57 0.23 42.49
C GLY A 290 10.01 0.30 41.06
N PHE A 291 10.38 -0.63 40.18
CA PHE A 291 9.85 -0.70 38.81
C PHE A 291 8.36 -1.08 38.80
N ASN A 292 7.53 -0.33 38.10
CA ASN A 292 6.10 -0.62 37.94
C ASN A 292 5.88 -1.47 36.69
N MET A 293 5.37 -2.69 36.87
CA MET A 293 4.79 -3.44 35.76
C MET A 293 3.36 -3.00 35.53
N TYR A 294 3.00 -2.78 34.26
CA TYR A 294 1.68 -2.38 33.83
C TYR A 294 0.91 -3.55 33.22
N LYS A 295 -0.41 -3.43 33.22
CA LYS A 295 -1.32 -4.31 32.45
C LYS A 295 -2.29 -3.47 31.62
N PRO A 296 -2.74 -3.98 30.47
CA PRO A 296 -3.75 -3.27 29.68
C PRO A 296 -5.11 -3.34 30.39
N ALA A 297 -5.77 -2.19 30.52
CA ALA A 297 -7.20 -2.14 30.85
C ALA A 297 -8.05 -2.53 29.62
N ASP A 298 -7.55 -2.21 28.43
CA ASP A 298 -8.08 -2.66 27.15
C ASP A 298 -6.94 -3.16 26.25
N VAL A 299 -6.91 -4.48 26.01
CA VAL A 299 -5.84 -5.15 25.25
C VAL A 299 -5.75 -4.63 23.81
N ASN A 300 -6.89 -4.50 23.13
CA ASN A 300 -6.91 -4.11 21.71
C ASN A 300 -6.58 -2.62 21.55
N LYS A 301 -7.06 -1.78 22.47
CA LYS A 301 -6.77 -0.33 22.45
C LYS A 301 -5.32 -0.04 22.83
N TRP A 302 -4.74 -0.78 23.79
CA TRP A 302 -3.30 -0.72 24.06
C TRP A 302 -2.46 -1.02 22.81
N ASN A 303 -2.77 -2.12 22.11
CA ASN A 303 -2.06 -2.47 20.87
C ASN A 303 -2.16 -1.35 19.82
N ALA A 304 -3.32 -0.69 19.69
CA ALA A 304 -3.50 0.43 18.77
C ALA A 304 -2.70 1.68 19.16
N TYR A 305 -2.62 2.01 20.45
CA TYR A 305 -1.81 3.13 20.96
C TYR A 305 -0.31 2.88 20.73
N ALA A 306 0.17 1.67 21.05
CA ALA A 306 1.53 1.26 20.76
C ALA A 306 1.82 1.33 19.24
N ALA A 307 0.88 0.91 18.39
CA ALA A 307 1.02 0.96 16.94
C ALA A 307 1.08 2.40 16.38
N ALA A 308 0.32 3.33 16.95
CA ALA A 308 0.41 4.76 16.63
C ALA A 308 1.76 5.35 17.07
N GLY A 309 2.22 4.99 18.28
CA GLY A 309 3.55 5.33 18.78
C GLY A 309 4.68 4.83 17.88
N LEU A 310 4.56 3.63 17.35
CA LEU A 310 5.53 3.04 16.43
C LEU A 310 5.70 3.88 15.14
N VAL A 311 4.59 4.33 14.55
CA VAL A 311 4.63 5.22 13.38
C VAL A 311 5.28 6.56 13.74
N ALA A 312 4.92 7.13 14.90
CA ALA A 312 5.51 8.37 15.39
C ALA A 312 7.04 8.23 15.62
N ALA A 313 7.50 7.12 16.21
CA ALA A 313 8.92 6.85 16.43
C ALA A 313 9.71 6.76 15.12
N VAL A 314 9.13 6.12 14.10
CA VAL A 314 9.72 6.09 12.75
C VAL A 314 9.75 7.48 12.13
N ALA A 315 8.67 8.24 12.20
CA ALA A 315 8.63 9.61 11.67
C ALA A 315 9.67 10.52 12.35
N VAL A 316 9.84 10.43 13.67
CA VAL A 316 10.84 11.18 14.44
C VAL A 316 12.26 10.75 14.06
N SER A 317 12.58 9.45 14.14
CA SER A 317 13.94 8.97 13.94
C SER A 317 14.40 9.00 12.48
N CYS A 318 13.61 8.46 11.55
CA CYS A 318 13.91 8.52 10.11
C CYS A 318 13.80 9.96 9.58
N GLY A 319 12.92 10.79 10.15
CA GLY A 319 12.84 12.22 9.85
C GLY A 319 14.07 13.00 10.29
N ALA A 320 14.62 12.69 11.47
CA ALA A 320 15.86 13.30 11.94
C ALA A 320 17.07 12.94 11.05
N ALA A 321 17.15 11.67 10.60
CA ALA A 321 18.23 11.22 9.71
C ALA A 321 18.01 11.58 8.24
N ARG A 322 16.76 11.84 7.82
CA ARG A 322 16.33 11.94 6.42
C ARG A 322 16.79 10.75 5.57
N ALA A 323 16.83 9.56 6.19
CA ALA A 323 17.29 8.31 5.60
C ALA A 323 16.37 7.15 6.00
N ALA A 324 15.87 6.41 5.01
CA ALA A 324 14.92 5.32 5.25
C ALA A 324 15.55 4.08 5.90
N GLN A 325 16.86 3.88 5.77
CA GLN A 325 17.54 2.67 6.28
C GLN A 325 17.37 2.45 7.79
N ASN A 326 17.11 3.51 8.56
CA ASN A 326 16.92 3.43 10.01
C ASN A 326 15.65 2.65 10.40
N VAL A 327 14.67 2.53 9.49
CA VAL A 327 13.31 2.09 9.84
C VAL A 327 13.24 0.70 10.45
N ALA A 328 14.02 -0.27 9.96
CA ALA A 328 14.01 -1.62 10.50
C ALA A 328 14.48 -1.64 11.96
N SER A 329 15.55 -0.89 12.26
CA SER A 329 16.08 -0.73 13.61
C SER A 329 15.08 0.00 14.52
N VAL A 330 14.44 1.06 14.02
CA VAL A 330 13.45 1.82 14.81
C VAL A 330 12.23 0.96 15.15
N ILE A 331 11.70 0.17 14.21
CA ILE A 331 10.58 -0.74 14.51
C ILE A 331 10.99 -1.77 15.57
N LEU A 332 12.21 -2.30 15.48
CA LEU A 332 12.73 -3.27 16.45
C LEU A 332 12.81 -2.64 17.85
N TYR A 333 13.61 -1.57 17.99
CA TYR A 333 13.94 -1.04 19.30
C TYR A 333 12.83 -0.18 19.91
N PHE A 334 11.89 0.34 19.13
CA PHE A 334 10.67 0.91 19.70
C PHE A 334 9.92 -0.14 20.53
N ASN A 335 9.72 -1.33 19.97
CA ASN A 335 9.01 -2.41 20.66
C ASN A 335 9.83 -2.95 21.83
N ASP A 336 11.13 -3.19 21.63
CA ASP A 336 12.02 -3.68 22.69
C ASP A 336 12.01 -2.75 23.91
N ILE A 337 12.22 -1.45 23.69
CA ILE A 337 12.23 -0.45 24.78
C ILE A 337 10.85 -0.36 25.42
N LEU A 338 9.76 -0.35 24.64
CA LEU A 338 8.40 -0.30 25.19
C LEU A 338 8.09 -1.48 26.11
N GLU A 339 8.51 -2.68 25.74
CA GLU A 339 8.31 -3.88 26.56
C GLU A 339 9.11 -3.82 27.86
N TYR A 340 10.38 -3.42 27.82
CA TYR A 340 11.22 -3.32 29.03
C TYR A 340 10.88 -2.12 29.92
N GLU A 341 10.29 -1.05 29.38
CA GLU A 341 9.86 0.12 30.15
C GLU A 341 8.57 -0.15 30.94
N THR A 342 7.74 -1.12 30.51
CA THR A 342 6.38 -1.29 31.07
C THR A 342 6.03 -2.70 31.52
N GLY A 343 6.70 -3.73 30.99
CA GLY A 343 6.26 -5.13 31.10
C GLY A 343 5.01 -5.47 30.26
N LEU A 344 4.51 -4.55 29.45
CA LEU A 344 3.40 -4.78 28.51
C LEU A 344 3.90 -5.44 27.23
N PRO A 345 3.07 -6.19 26.49
CA PRO A 345 3.43 -6.68 25.16
C PRO A 345 3.55 -5.52 24.16
N GLY A 346 4.55 -5.58 23.28
CA GLY A 346 4.74 -4.63 22.19
C GLY A 346 3.71 -4.78 21.06
N VAL A 347 3.89 -4.00 19.99
CA VAL A 347 2.97 -3.94 18.85
C VAL A 347 2.83 -5.30 18.18
N ASP A 348 1.58 -5.68 17.97
CA ASP A 348 1.18 -6.97 17.42
C ASP A 348 1.74 -8.15 18.24
N TYR A 349 1.84 -7.96 19.56
CA TYR A 349 2.30 -8.92 20.55
C TYR A 349 3.67 -9.54 20.19
N GLY A 350 4.62 -8.68 19.81
CA GLY A 350 5.98 -9.06 19.43
C GLY A 350 6.17 -9.38 17.94
N ARG A 351 5.09 -9.56 17.15
CA ARG A 351 5.23 -9.85 15.71
C ARG A 351 5.82 -8.68 14.92
N SER A 352 5.54 -7.44 15.30
CA SER A 352 6.17 -6.26 14.67
C SER A 352 7.65 -6.18 14.99
N MET A 353 8.06 -6.48 16.23
CA MET A 353 9.46 -6.60 16.61
C MET A 353 10.16 -7.72 15.84
N GLY A 354 9.58 -8.92 15.78
CA GLY A 354 10.14 -10.05 15.03
C GLY A 354 10.26 -9.79 13.53
N THR A 355 9.26 -9.12 12.93
CA THR A 355 9.33 -8.64 11.55
C THR A 355 10.53 -7.72 11.36
N ALA A 356 10.75 -6.80 12.31
CA ALA A 356 11.85 -5.84 12.26
C ALA A 356 13.23 -6.47 12.45
N VAL A 357 13.35 -7.57 13.20
CA VAL A 357 14.59 -8.37 13.29
C VAL A 357 14.96 -8.92 11.92
N GLY A 358 14.04 -9.64 11.26
CA GLY A 358 14.27 -10.19 9.92
C GLY A 358 14.51 -9.08 8.89
N PHE A 359 13.72 -8.01 8.93
CA PHE A 359 13.87 -6.88 8.04
C PHE A 359 15.22 -6.17 8.21
N SER A 360 15.70 -5.99 9.44
CA SER A 360 17.03 -5.42 9.70
C SER A 360 18.11 -6.30 9.07
N PHE A 361 18.03 -7.62 9.27
CA PHE A 361 18.99 -8.57 8.71
C PHE A 361 18.99 -8.56 7.17
N PHE A 362 17.82 -8.66 6.53
CA PHE A 362 17.69 -8.71 5.07
C PHE A 362 17.80 -7.34 4.37
N SER A 363 18.00 -6.25 5.11
CA SER A 363 18.38 -4.96 4.54
C SER A 363 19.86 -4.62 4.72
N HIS A 364 20.62 -5.46 5.44
CA HIS A 364 22.03 -5.21 5.80
C HIS A 364 22.92 -6.46 5.61
N SER A 365 22.46 -7.47 4.88
CA SER A 365 23.20 -8.72 4.68
C SER A 365 23.23 -9.15 3.21
N ILE A 366 23.99 -10.22 2.95
CA ILE A 366 24.23 -10.77 1.62
C ILE A 366 23.19 -11.81 1.17
N TYR A 367 22.24 -12.18 2.03
CA TYR A 367 21.41 -13.37 1.83
C TYR A 367 20.14 -13.14 1.01
N GLY A 368 19.79 -11.87 0.76
CA GLY A 368 18.57 -11.49 0.04
C GLY A 368 18.02 -10.17 0.58
N GLY A 369 16.78 -9.86 0.20
CA GLY A 369 16.14 -8.58 0.53
C GLY A 369 16.74 -7.41 -0.25
N GLY A 370 16.91 -6.26 0.40
CA GLY A 370 17.39 -5.03 -0.24
C GLY A 370 17.02 -3.77 0.54
N GLY A 371 16.90 -2.64 -0.16
CA GLY A 371 16.49 -1.38 0.46
C GLY A 371 15.03 -1.40 0.96
N PRO A 372 14.64 -0.57 1.96
CA PRO A 372 13.31 -0.61 2.57
C PRO A 372 12.14 -0.52 1.59
N GLY A 373 12.32 0.21 0.48
CA GLY A 373 11.27 0.50 -0.49
C GLY A 373 10.77 -0.68 -1.32
N ILE A 374 11.50 -1.80 -1.39
CA ILE A 374 11.10 -2.98 -2.19
C ILE A 374 10.30 -4.02 -1.41
N PHE A 375 10.23 -3.89 -0.08
CA PHE A 375 9.46 -4.79 0.77
C PHE A 375 7.95 -4.53 0.62
N ASN A 376 7.15 -5.51 1.02
CA ASN A 376 5.68 -5.46 1.07
C ASN A 376 5.15 -6.52 2.05
N GLY A 377 3.85 -6.49 2.33
CA GLY A 377 3.23 -7.44 3.28
C GLY A 377 3.09 -8.87 2.74
N ASN A 378 3.32 -9.09 1.45
CA ASN A 378 3.43 -10.42 0.85
C ASN A 378 4.85 -11.01 0.98
N HIS A 379 5.89 -10.18 0.99
CA HIS A 379 7.29 -10.61 1.02
C HIS A 379 7.61 -11.46 2.27
N VAL A 380 8.32 -12.57 2.06
CA VAL A 380 8.62 -13.58 3.10
C VAL A 380 9.21 -13.02 4.40
N VAL A 381 10.00 -11.94 4.29
CA VAL A 381 10.65 -11.26 5.44
C VAL A 381 9.71 -10.35 6.23
N THR A 382 8.74 -9.71 5.56
CA THR A 382 7.95 -8.60 6.12
C THR A 382 6.48 -8.92 6.29
N ARG A 383 6.07 -10.16 6.02
CA ARG A 383 4.68 -10.63 6.11
C ARG A 383 4.17 -10.94 7.52
N HIS A 384 5.06 -11.08 8.51
CA HIS A 384 4.74 -11.70 9.80
C HIS A 384 3.83 -10.83 10.68
N SER A 385 4.10 -9.52 10.76
CA SER A 385 3.22 -8.56 11.40
C SER A 385 1.92 -8.43 10.60
N LYS A 386 0.78 -8.45 11.28
CA LYS A 386 -0.56 -8.43 10.67
C LYS A 386 -1.04 -7.01 10.43
N GLY A 387 -0.32 -6.31 9.55
CA GLY A 387 -0.65 -4.96 9.07
C GLY A 387 -0.12 -3.80 9.90
N PHE A 388 0.81 -4.06 10.83
CA PHE A 388 1.35 -3.02 11.72
C PHE A 388 2.79 -2.61 11.38
N ALA A 389 3.52 -3.37 10.56
CA ALA A 389 4.92 -3.10 10.24
C ALA A 389 5.15 -2.36 8.92
N ILE A 390 4.32 -2.58 7.89
CA ILE A 390 4.49 -1.93 6.57
C ILE A 390 4.15 -0.43 6.57
N PRO A 391 3.09 0.06 7.25
CA PRO A 391 2.79 1.50 7.26
C PRO A 391 3.95 2.37 7.80
N PRO A 392 4.67 2.00 8.88
CA PRO A 392 5.90 2.70 9.27
C PRO A 392 6.98 2.73 8.18
N VAL A 393 7.17 1.68 7.37
CA VAL A 393 8.15 1.68 6.26
C VAL A 393 7.78 2.71 5.19
N CYS A 394 6.49 2.88 4.90
CA CYS A 394 6.02 3.95 4.02
C CYS A 394 6.34 5.35 4.57
N ALA A 395 6.21 5.56 5.89
CA ALA A 395 6.59 6.81 6.52
C ALA A 395 8.09 7.12 6.36
N ALA A 396 8.94 6.12 6.57
CA ALA A 396 10.40 6.24 6.44
C ALA A 396 10.82 6.58 5.00
N MET A 397 10.25 5.90 4.00
CA MET A 397 10.54 6.17 2.59
C MET A 397 10.05 7.55 2.12
N CYS A 398 9.01 8.12 2.75
CA CYS A 398 8.62 9.51 2.50
C CYS A 398 9.62 10.52 3.12
N ALA A 399 10.26 10.16 4.23
CA ALA A 399 11.28 10.99 4.88
C ALA A 399 12.64 10.95 4.18
N ASP A 400 12.94 9.90 3.40
CA ASP A 400 14.20 9.73 2.70
C ASP A 400 14.51 10.86 1.71
N ALA A 401 15.72 11.43 1.81
CA ALA A 401 16.17 12.52 0.95
C ALA A 401 16.99 12.07 -0.27
N GLY A 402 16.89 10.80 -0.69
CA GLY A 402 17.63 10.25 -1.83
C GLY A 402 18.86 9.43 -1.42
N THR A 403 18.76 8.70 -0.29
CA THR A 403 19.84 7.83 0.19
C THR A 403 19.75 6.42 -0.38
N GLN A 404 18.60 6.05 -0.95
CA GLN A 404 18.32 4.71 -1.46
C GLN A 404 18.66 4.56 -2.94
N MET A 405 19.38 3.49 -3.29
CA MET A 405 19.58 3.09 -4.69
C MET A 405 18.26 2.65 -5.34
N PHE A 406 17.49 1.80 -4.66
CA PHE A 406 16.18 1.35 -5.11
C PHE A 406 15.09 2.31 -4.60
N SER A 407 15.13 3.55 -5.08
CA SER A 407 14.18 4.60 -4.71
C SER A 407 12.80 4.43 -5.40
N PRO A 408 11.77 5.19 -4.98
CA PRO A 408 10.49 5.22 -5.68
C PRO A 408 10.61 5.60 -7.17
N GLU A 409 11.52 6.51 -7.51
CA GLU A 409 11.76 6.93 -8.91
C GLU A 409 12.29 5.76 -9.75
N HIS A 410 13.17 4.94 -9.18
CA HIS A 410 13.77 3.82 -9.88
C HIS A 410 12.82 2.61 -10.00
N THR A 411 11.99 2.36 -8.98
CA THR A 411 11.19 1.12 -8.88
C THR A 411 9.73 1.31 -9.25
N SER A 412 9.22 2.54 -9.20
CA SER A 412 7.77 2.83 -9.18
C SER A 412 7.36 3.96 -10.10
N GLY A 413 8.23 4.40 -11.04
CA GLY A 413 7.94 5.54 -11.91
C GLY A 413 6.65 5.41 -12.73
N LEU A 414 6.42 4.24 -13.34
CA LEU A 414 5.20 3.95 -14.13
C LEU A 414 3.94 3.94 -13.24
N VAL A 415 3.96 3.11 -12.19
CA VAL A 415 2.83 2.93 -11.27
C VAL A 415 2.49 4.24 -10.57
N GLY A 416 3.49 4.96 -10.06
CA GLY A 416 3.29 6.27 -9.42
C GLY A 416 2.64 7.29 -10.35
N SER A 417 3.07 7.37 -11.61
CA SER A 417 2.49 8.30 -12.60
C SER A 417 1.02 8.02 -12.87
N VAL A 418 0.63 6.74 -12.93
CA VAL A 418 -0.74 6.32 -13.25
C VAL A 418 -1.65 6.40 -12.02
N TYR A 419 -1.27 5.76 -10.92
CA TYR A 419 -2.14 5.62 -9.75
C TYR A 419 -2.29 6.92 -8.95
N SER A 420 -1.30 7.82 -9.00
CA SER A 420 -1.41 9.14 -8.35
C SER A 420 -2.38 10.11 -9.05
N ALA A 421 -2.90 9.73 -10.24
CA ALA A 421 -3.94 10.46 -10.94
C ALA A 421 -5.35 10.23 -10.36
N PHE A 422 -5.51 9.26 -9.45
CA PHE A 422 -6.76 9.00 -8.73
C PHE A 422 -6.65 9.58 -7.32
N ASP A 423 -7.64 10.38 -6.95
CA ASP A 423 -7.58 11.20 -5.74
C ASP A 423 -7.67 10.34 -4.47
N GLU A 424 -8.50 9.29 -4.49
CA GLU A 424 -8.65 8.35 -3.38
C GLU A 424 -7.37 7.53 -3.10
N PHE A 425 -6.51 7.35 -4.11
CA PHE A 425 -5.21 6.69 -3.92
C PHE A 425 -4.13 7.67 -3.48
N ARG A 426 -4.18 8.91 -3.97
CA ARG A 426 -3.19 9.94 -3.64
C ARG A 426 -3.41 10.51 -2.23
N GLU A 427 -4.67 10.70 -1.83
CA GLU A 427 -5.08 11.37 -0.59
C GLU A 427 -6.08 10.51 0.23
N PRO A 428 -5.78 9.23 0.50
CA PRO A 428 -6.73 8.29 1.08
C PRO A 428 -7.26 8.72 2.44
N MET A 429 -6.45 9.37 3.28
CA MET A 429 -6.89 9.81 4.60
C MET A 429 -8.10 10.75 4.51
N LYS A 430 -8.06 11.71 3.59
CA LYS A 430 -9.17 12.65 3.34
C LYS A 430 -10.43 11.90 2.95
N TYR A 431 -10.34 11.04 1.92
CA TYR A 431 -11.52 10.39 1.36
C TYR A 431 -12.09 9.28 2.26
N VAL A 432 -11.26 8.61 3.06
CA VAL A 432 -11.75 7.62 4.04
C VAL A 432 -12.51 8.32 5.17
N ILE A 433 -12.05 9.49 5.62
CA ILE A 433 -12.78 10.34 6.58
C ILE A 433 -14.12 10.78 5.98
N GLU A 434 -14.14 11.33 4.76
CA GLU A 434 -15.39 11.68 4.06
C GLU A 434 -16.35 10.48 3.95
N GLY A 435 -15.80 9.31 3.62
CA GLY A 435 -16.56 8.05 3.58
C GLY A 435 -17.16 7.68 4.93
N ALA A 436 -16.41 7.83 6.02
CA ALA A 436 -16.89 7.55 7.37
C ALA A 436 -18.04 8.50 7.76
N LEU A 437 -17.91 9.79 7.44
CA LEU A 437 -18.95 10.79 7.72
C LEU A 437 -20.25 10.53 6.95
N SER A 438 -20.17 9.93 5.77
CA SER A 438 -21.34 9.58 4.97
C SER A 438 -22.18 8.43 5.53
N ILE A 439 -21.59 7.59 6.41
CA ILE A 439 -22.24 6.39 6.96
C ILE A 439 -22.34 6.38 8.49
N LYS A 440 -21.77 7.36 9.20
CA LYS A 440 -21.69 7.36 10.68
C LYS A 440 -23.05 7.24 11.37
N ASP A 441 -24.12 7.74 10.75
CA ASP A 441 -25.48 7.74 11.31
C ASP A 441 -26.27 6.46 10.97
N GLN A 442 -25.65 5.52 10.26
CA GLN A 442 -26.24 4.21 9.91
C GLN A 442 -26.00 3.14 10.97
N PHE A 443 -25.20 3.46 12.00
CA PHE A 443 -24.76 2.53 13.03
C PHE A 443 -25.58 2.61 14.32
#